data_AF-E0UAC2-F1
#
_entry.id   AF-E0UAC2-F1
#
_cell.length_a   1.000
_cell.length_b   1.000
_cell.length_c   1.000
_cell.angle_alpha   90.00
_cell.angle_beta   90.00
_cell.angle_gamma   90.00
#
_symmetry.space_group_name_H-M   'P 1'
#
loop_
_entity.id
_entity.type
_entity.pdbx_description
1 polymer ?
#
loop_
_entity_poly.entity_id
_entity_poly.type
_entity_poly.pdbx_seq_one_letter_code
_entity_poly.pdbx_strand_id
1 'polypeptide(L)'
;MNILAFLLVINFCFGSFYSLISQTKGEHFFLNSNISIKPVSQKKTMLETLKNTCQFLSQERITVQETANYLGKLIKAPGDEMPLEVQPNDSSFPLARIVFQTGTNSPAHVEFVLAKSSKLTIADLKSIFGDYKTLPRIHWNSPLKVMFESDTPQAAFTCTLIAEVEPTEQDINNATVTGLTLRRDVRLPEN
;
A
#
# COMPACT_ATOMS: atom_id res chain seq x y z
N MET A 1 34.03 -58.41 11.31
CA MET A 1 33.72 -58.48 9.86
C MET A 1 33.47 -57.06 9.38
N ASN A 2 34.41 -56.53 8.58
CA ASN A 2 34.44 -55.31 7.74
C ASN A 2 34.06 -53.95 8.38
N ILE A 3 35.00 -53.03 8.68
CA ILE A 3 35.97 -52.29 7.83
C ILE A 3 35.22 -51.33 6.88
N LEU A 4 35.14 -50.03 7.22
CA LEU A 4 36.04 -48.95 6.74
C LEU A 4 36.12 -48.87 5.20
N ALA A 5 35.68 -47.73 4.65
CA ALA A 5 36.09 -47.11 3.36
C ALA A 5 34.89 -46.63 2.54
N PHE A 6 34.72 -45.31 2.43
CA PHE A 6 34.74 -44.65 1.12
C PHE A 6 35.10 -43.18 1.34
N LEU A 7 36.40 -42.93 1.18
CA LEU A 7 37.05 -41.64 0.98
C LEU A 7 37.26 -41.47 -0.53
N LEU A 8 37.66 -40.25 -0.94
CA LEU A 8 38.05 -39.76 -2.27
C LEU A 8 36.95 -39.04 -3.07
N VAL A 9 37.18 -37.89 -3.69
CA VAL A 9 38.34 -36.98 -3.79
C VAL A 9 37.81 -35.71 -4.46
N ILE A 10 38.27 -34.53 -4.05
CA ILE A 10 38.78 -33.46 -4.92
C ILE A 10 39.51 -32.46 -4.02
N ASN A 11 40.81 -32.70 -3.96
CA ASN A 11 41.87 -31.73 -3.68
C ASN A 11 41.98 -30.76 -4.87
N PHE A 12 42.79 -29.70 -4.70
CA PHE A 12 43.16 -28.60 -5.61
C PHE A 12 42.47 -27.27 -5.25
N CYS A 13 43.16 -26.20 -4.85
CA CYS A 13 44.59 -25.98 -4.65
C CYS A 13 44.75 -24.74 -3.75
N PHE A 14 45.49 -24.89 -2.65
CA PHE A 14 46.05 -23.77 -1.90
C PHE A 14 47.13 -23.11 -2.76
N GLY A 15 46.97 -21.83 -3.05
CA GLY A 15 47.95 -21.01 -3.76
C GLY A 15 48.12 -19.68 -3.03
N SER A 16 49.02 -19.68 -2.05
CA SER A 16 49.57 -18.47 -1.45
C SER A 16 50.44 -17.76 -2.49
N PHE A 17 50.16 -16.50 -2.82
CA PHE A 17 51.14 -15.63 -3.47
C PHE A 17 51.09 -14.22 -2.88
N TYR A 18 52.27 -13.80 -2.46
CA TYR A 18 52.63 -12.48 -1.98
C TYR A 18 52.33 -11.37 -2.99
N SER A 19 51.96 -10.22 -2.43
CA SER A 19 52.37 -8.86 -2.80
C SER A 19 52.95 -8.64 -4.20
N LEU A 20 52.22 -7.87 -5.02
CA LEU A 20 52.86 -6.89 -5.90
C LEU A 20 51.99 -5.64 -5.98
N ILE A 21 52.42 -4.61 -5.25
CA ILE A 21 52.00 -3.22 -5.44
C ILE A 21 52.48 -2.83 -6.84
N SER A 22 51.55 -2.66 -7.78
CA SER A 22 51.81 -1.97 -9.04
C SER A 22 50.93 -0.74 -9.10
N GLN A 23 51.58 0.42 -8.96
CA GLN A 23 51.01 1.73 -9.25
C GLN A 23 50.62 1.80 -10.73
N THR A 24 49.35 1.55 -11.05
CA THR A 24 48.77 2.03 -12.31
C THR A 24 47.97 3.29 -12.01
N LYS A 25 48.72 4.39 -12.11
CA LYS A 25 48.24 5.75 -12.35
C LYS A 25 47.29 5.71 -13.57
N GLY A 26 46.00 5.95 -13.37
CA GLY A 26 45.04 5.90 -14.47
C GLY A 26 43.60 6.09 -14.02
N GLU A 27 43.22 7.36 -13.93
CA GLU A 27 41.85 7.83 -14.14
C GLU A 27 40.76 7.27 -13.22
N HIS A 28 40.63 7.94 -12.08
CA HIS A 28 39.39 8.01 -11.31
C HIS A 28 38.23 8.50 -12.20
N PHE A 29 37.54 7.58 -12.87
CA PHE A 29 36.18 7.80 -13.31
C PHE A 29 35.27 7.75 -12.07
N PHE A 30 35.23 8.86 -11.34
CA PHE A 30 34.09 9.15 -10.48
C PHE A 30 32.89 9.36 -11.41
N LEU A 31 32.06 8.32 -11.57
CA LEU A 31 30.69 8.53 -12.01
C LEU A 31 29.98 9.27 -10.87
N ASN A 32 30.12 10.59 -10.88
CA ASN A 32 29.26 11.53 -10.17
C ASN A 32 27.88 11.45 -10.87
N SER A 33 27.16 10.35 -10.65
CA SER A 33 25.76 10.27 -10.96
C SER A 33 25.00 11.07 -9.91
N ASN A 34 25.08 12.41 -10.02
CA ASN A 34 24.13 13.33 -9.42
C ASN A 34 22.79 13.16 -10.14
N ILE A 35 22.17 11.99 -9.95
CA ILE A 35 20.78 11.79 -10.31
C ILE A 35 20.01 12.67 -9.33
N SER A 36 19.65 13.85 -9.79
CA SER A 36 18.66 14.70 -9.13
C SER A 36 17.32 13.96 -9.25
N ILE A 37 17.09 13.00 -8.35
CA ILE A 37 15.79 12.40 -8.16
C ILE A 37 14.94 13.54 -7.62
N LYS A 38 14.16 14.18 -8.51
CA LYS A 38 13.12 15.11 -8.06
C LYS A 38 12.29 14.33 -7.06
N PRO A 39 12.17 14.78 -5.80
CA PRO A 39 11.37 14.07 -4.82
C PRO A 39 9.98 13.90 -5.42
N VAL A 40 9.56 12.64 -5.61
CA VAL A 40 8.17 12.35 -5.98
C VAL A 40 7.32 13.05 -4.93
N SER A 41 6.39 13.89 -5.35
CA SER A 41 5.57 14.61 -4.40
C SER A 41 4.84 13.59 -3.53
N GLN A 42 4.93 13.73 -2.20
CA GLN A 42 4.31 12.81 -1.24
C GLN A 42 2.85 12.49 -1.62
N LYS A 43 2.12 13.52 -2.05
CA LYS A 43 0.75 13.42 -2.57
C LYS A 43 0.60 12.44 -3.73
N LYS A 44 1.52 12.45 -4.70
CA LYS A 44 1.50 11.51 -5.83
C LYS A 44 1.67 10.07 -5.34
N THR A 45 2.62 9.83 -4.42
CA THR A 45 2.82 8.51 -3.81
C THR A 45 1.55 8.03 -3.09
N MET A 46 0.90 8.91 -2.32
CA MET A 46 -0.37 8.57 -1.64
C MET A 46 -1.46 8.12 -2.62
N LEU A 47 -1.66 8.89 -3.70
CA LEU A 47 -2.66 8.61 -4.71
C LEU A 47 -2.39 7.27 -5.42
N GLU A 48 -1.11 7.00 -5.73
CA GLU A 48 -0.68 5.72 -6.30
C GLU A 48 -0.93 4.56 -5.33
N THR A 49 -0.59 4.73 -4.04
CA THR A 49 -0.86 3.74 -2.99
C THR A 49 -2.35 3.41 -2.90
N LEU A 50 -3.22 4.42 -2.87
CA LEU A 50 -4.67 4.22 -2.81
C LEU A 50 -5.19 3.48 -4.05
N LYS A 51 -4.76 3.90 -5.24
CA LYS A 51 -5.14 3.25 -6.51
C LYS A 51 -4.70 1.79 -6.55
N ASN A 52 -3.44 1.52 -6.22
CA ASN A 52 -2.88 0.17 -6.25
C ASN A 52 -3.56 -0.75 -5.21
N THR A 53 -3.85 -0.22 -4.01
CA THR A 53 -4.60 -0.96 -2.99
C THR A 53 -6.01 -1.27 -3.48
N CYS A 54 -6.65 -0.34 -4.16
CA CYS A 54 -8.00 -0.55 -4.68
C CYS A 54 -8.04 -1.63 -5.77
N GLN A 55 -7.03 -1.66 -6.65
CA GLN A 55 -6.83 -2.74 -7.62
C GLN A 55 -6.58 -4.09 -6.94
N PHE A 56 -5.75 -4.11 -5.89
CA PHE A 56 -5.50 -5.32 -5.10
C PHE A 56 -6.79 -5.85 -4.44
N LEU A 57 -7.58 -4.97 -3.82
CA LEU A 57 -8.85 -5.32 -3.17
C LEU A 57 -9.92 -5.83 -4.15
N SER A 58 -9.80 -5.50 -5.43
CA SER A 58 -10.76 -5.91 -6.48
C SER A 58 -10.58 -7.37 -6.94
N GLN A 59 -9.48 -8.03 -6.54
CA GLN A 59 -9.20 -9.43 -6.90
C GLN A 59 -10.26 -10.39 -6.33
N GLU A 60 -10.47 -11.57 -6.94
CA GLU A 60 -11.50 -12.53 -6.53
C GLU A 60 -11.20 -13.17 -5.16
N ARG A 61 -9.96 -13.59 -4.94
CA ARG A 61 -9.56 -14.36 -3.77
C ARG A 61 -8.40 -13.66 -3.07
N ILE A 62 -8.75 -12.90 -2.05
CA ILE A 62 -7.79 -12.25 -1.15
C ILE A 62 -8.21 -12.50 0.29
N THR A 63 -7.22 -12.78 1.12
CA THR A 63 -7.39 -12.93 2.57
C THR A 63 -6.97 -11.68 3.30
N VAL A 64 -7.40 -11.54 4.55
CA VAL A 64 -6.94 -10.43 5.41
C VAL A 64 -5.43 -10.50 5.63
N GLN A 65 -4.85 -11.69 5.76
CA GLN A 65 -3.40 -11.85 5.92
C GLN A 65 -2.62 -11.41 4.67
N GLU A 66 -3.08 -11.77 3.47
CA GLU A 66 -2.48 -11.31 2.22
C GLU A 66 -2.59 -9.79 2.08
N THR A 67 -3.73 -9.23 2.48
CA THR A 67 -3.92 -7.77 2.51
C THR A 67 -2.95 -7.10 3.49
N ALA A 68 -2.75 -7.68 4.67
CA ALA A 68 -1.78 -7.17 5.65
C ALA A 68 -0.35 -7.19 5.09
N ASN A 69 0.06 -8.32 4.50
CA ASN A 69 1.38 -8.47 3.90
C ASN A 69 1.60 -7.52 2.72
N TYR A 70 0.55 -7.26 1.93
CA TYR A 70 0.60 -6.30 0.82
C TYR A 70 0.79 -4.86 1.32
N LEU A 71 0.04 -4.46 2.35
CA LEU A 71 0.06 -3.09 2.86
C LEU A 71 1.36 -2.76 3.60
N GLY A 72 1.87 -3.67 4.43
CA GLY A 72 3.12 -3.47 5.13
C GLY A 72 3.30 -4.33 6.37
N LYS A 73 3.91 -3.75 7.42
CA LYS A 73 4.28 -4.48 8.63
C LYS A 73 3.09 -4.62 9.58
N LEU A 74 2.78 -5.85 10.00
CA LEU A 74 1.77 -6.11 11.02
C LEU A 74 2.18 -5.50 12.38
N ILE A 75 1.33 -4.67 12.97
CA ILE A 75 1.53 -4.03 14.29
C ILE A 75 0.80 -4.81 15.37
N LYS A 76 -0.48 -5.12 15.15
CA LYS A 76 -1.32 -5.88 16.07
C LYS A 76 -1.70 -7.20 15.40
N ALA A 77 -1.24 -8.31 15.98
CA ALA A 77 -1.53 -9.65 15.49
C ALA A 77 -3.02 -10.02 15.67
N PRO A 78 -3.55 -10.94 14.85
CA PRO A 78 -4.90 -11.45 15.01
C PRO A 78 -5.08 -12.08 16.40
N GLY A 79 -5.89 -11.44 17.24
CA GLY A 79 -6.57 -12.06 18.38
C GLY A 79 -8.07 -12.07 18.12
N ASP A 80 -8.88 -12.17 19.18
CA ASP A 80 -10.35 -12.08 19.07
C ASP A 80 -10.84 -10.66 18.68
N GLU A 81 -9.96 -9.67 18.75
CA GLU A 81 -10.27 -8.26 18.47
C GLU A 81 -9.93 -7.91 17.01
N MET A 82 -10.95 -7.89 16.17
CA MET A 82 -10.92 -7.14 14.90
C MET A 82 -10.91 -5.63 15.20
N PRO A 83 -10.24 -4.78 14.40
CA PRO A 83 -9.55 -5.07 13.13
C PRO A 83 -8.06 -5.43 13.25
N LEU A 84 -7.46 -5.97 12.17
CA LEU A 84 -5.99 -6.07 12.07
C LEU A 84 -5.38 -4.69 11.83
N GLU A 85 -4.29 -4.39 12.55
CA GLU A 85 -3.57 -3.13 12.41
C GLU A 85 -2.20 -3.35 11.75
N VAL A 86 -1.95 -2.61 10.67
CA VAL A 86 -0.69 -2.64 9.93
C VAL A 86 -0.09 -1.25 9.83
N GLN A 87 1.23 -1.20 9.70
CA GLN A 87 1.99 -0.01 9.31
C GLN A 87 2.23 -0.08 7.81
N PRO A 88 1.52 0.72 7.00
CA PRO A 88 1.74 0.77 5.56
C PRO A 88 3.19 1.12 5.20
N ASN A 89 3.64 0.59 4.06
CA ASN A 89 4.96 0.93 3.49
C ASN A 89 5.05 2.40 3.05
N ASP A 90 3.91 3.04 2.74
CA ASP A 90 3.82 4.47 2.46
C ASP A 90 3.70 5.27 3.76
N SER A 91 4.76 6.02 4.08
CA SER A 91 4.85 6.85 5.30
C SER A 91 3.75 7.90 5.45
N SER A 92 2.99 8.19 4.40
CA SER A 92 1.85 9.11 4.46
C SER A 92 0.66 8.53 5.23
N PHE A 93 0.66 7.22 5.45
CA PHE A 93 -0.33 6.49 6.22
C PHE A 93 0.35 5.86 7.44
N PRO A 94 0.35 6.51 8.62
CA PRO A 94 0.95 5.95 9.82
C PRO A 94 0.30 4.63 10.29
N LEU A 95 -0.96 4.39 9.91
CA LEU A 95 -1.73 3.22 10.32
C LEU A 95 -2.76 2.88 9.24
N ALA A 96 -2.94 1.59 8.98
CA ALA A 96 -4.10 1.07 8.29
C ALA A 96 -4.76 -0.05 9.09
N ARG A 97 -6.09 -0.08 9.07
CA ARG A 97 -6.91 -1.10 9.73
C ARG A 97 -7.63 -1.93 8.70
N ILE A 98 -7.51 -3.25 8.79
CA ILE A 98 -8.16 -4.18 7.87
C ILE A 98 -9.34 -4.81 8.61
N VAL A 99 -10.53 -4.51 8.13
CA VAL A 99 -11.78 -5.02 8.68
C VAL A 99 -12.21 -6.26 7.89
N PHE A 100 -12.63 -7.29 8.60
CA PHE A 100 -13.01 -8.57 8.02
C PHE A 100 -14.47 -8.52 7.59
N GLN A 101 -14.77 -9.27 6.54
CA GLN A 101 -16.14 -9.65 6.24
C GLN A 101 -16.58 -10.74 7.22
N THR A 102 -17.68 -10.49 7.92
CA THR A 102 -18.23 -11.38 8.97
C THR A 102 -18.34 -12.82 8.50
N GLY A 103 -17.82 -13.74 9.30
CA GLY A 103 -17.87 -15.18 9.02
C GLY A 103 -16.91 -15.66 7.93
N THR A 104 -16.01 -14.79 7.44
CA THR A 104 -15.03 -15.13 6.40
C THR A 104 -13.64 -14.64 6.77
N ASN A 105 -12.61 -15.10 6.04
CA ASN A 105 -11.25 -14.55 6.12
C ASN A 105 -10.98 -13.51 5.00
N SER A 106 -12.03 -12.94 4.39
CA SER A 106 -11.89 -11.91 3.36
C SER A 106 -11.92 -10.52 3.98
N PRO A 107 -11.18 -9.54 3.43
CA PRO A 107 -11.31 -8.15 3.84
C PRO A 107 -12.65 -7.58 3.35
N ALA A 108 -13.38 -6.92 4.23
CA ALA A 108 -14.54 -6.09 3.88
C ALA A 108 -14.08 -4.70 3.42
N HIS A 109 -13.21 -4.07 4.21
CA HIS A 109 -12.63 -2.77 3.88
C HIS A 109 -11.32 -2.52 4.60
N VAL A 110 -10.58 -1.52 4.12
CA VAL A 110 -9.35 -1.01 4.71
C VAL A 110 -9.54 0.46 5.08
N GLU A 111 -9.28 0.81 6.33
CA GLU A 111 -9.31 2.19 6.83
C GLU A 111 -7.89 2.72 6.93
N PHE A 112 -7.61 3.84 6.29
CA PHE A 112 -6.32 4.51 6.37
C PHE A 112 -6.39 5.72 7.30
N VAL A 113 -5.47 5.78 8.26
CA VAL A 113 -5.22 7.00 9.03
C VAL A 113 -4.22 7.84 8.25
N LEU A 114 -4.57 9.09 7.97
CA LEU A 114 -3.69 10.04 7.29
C LEU A 114 -2.68 10.65 8.27
N ALA A 115 -1.43 10.83 7.83
CA ALA A 115 -0.46 11.61 8.57
C ALA A 115 -0.96 13.07 8.74
N LYS A 116 -0.70 13.70 9.89
CA LYS A 116 -1.13 15.10 10.16
C LYS A 116 -0.57 16.13 9.17
N SER A 117 0.55 15.82 8.53
CA SER A 117 1.15 16.65 7.48
C SER A 117 0.52 16.46 6.10
N SER A 118 -0.34 15.46 5.93
CA SER A 118 -1.04 15.19 4.68
C SER A 118 -2.00 16.33 4.35
N LYS A 119 -1.94 16.78 3.10
CA LYS A 119 -2.84 17.80 2.53
C LYS A 119 -3.55 17.24 1.30
N LEU A 120 -4.13 16.05 1.46
CA LEU A 120 -4.91 15.39 0.43
C LEU A 120 -6.29 16.05 0.35
N THR A 121 -6.71 16.46 -0.84
CA THR A 121 -8.02 17.07 -1.07
C THR A 121 -8.92 16.18 -1.92
N ILE A 122 -10.21 16.52 -1.98
CA ILE A 122 -11.16 15.85 -2.88
C ILE A 122 -10.78 16.06 -4.34
N ALA A 123 -10.27 17.22 -4.74
CA ALA A 123 -9.79 17.47 -6.10
C ALA A 123 -8.63 16.53 -6.48
N ASP A 124 -7.72 16.24 -5.53
CA ASP A 124 -6.64 15.28 -5.76
C ASP A 124 -7.19 13.87 -6.01
N LEU A 125 -8.15 13.42 -5.19
CA LEU A 125 -8.81 12.12 -5.37
C LEU A 125 -9.56 12.06 -6.71
N LYS A 126 -10.29 13.13 -7.04
CA LYS A 126 -11.01 13.26 -8.31
C LYS A 126 -10.11 13.14 -9.53
N SER A 127 -8.88 13.65 -9.45
CA SER A 127 -7.92 13.55 -10.56
C SER A 127 -7.51 12.11 -10.90
N ILE A 128 -7.71 11.16 -9.98
CA ILE A 128 -7.30 9.76 -10.13
C ILE A 128 -8.50 8.82 -10.25
N PHE A 129 -9.53 9.04 -9.44
CA PHE A 129 -10.69 8.17 -9.34
C PHE A 129 -11.90 8.66 -10.15
N GLY A 130 -11.82 9.86 -10.73
CA GLY A 130 -12.93 10.44 -11.49
C GLY A 130 -13.96 11.14 -10.60
N ASP A 131 -15.19 11.26 -11.10
CA ASP A 131 -16.27 11.90 -10.36
C ASP A 131 -16.68 11.10 -9.11
N TYR A 132 -17.26 11.80 -8.14
CA TYR A 132 -17.74 11.22 -6.89
C TYR A 132 -19.22 11.49 -6.68
N LYS A 133 -19.81 10.69 -5.77
CA LYS A 133 -21.16 10.88 -5.25
C LYS A 133 -21.07 11.27 -3.77
N THR A 134 -21.91 12.20 -3.33
CA THR A 134 -22.02 12.54 -1.91
C THR A 134 -22.95 11.55 -1.23
N LEU A 135 -22.50 10.95 -0.13
CA LEU A 135 -23.33 10.04 0.65
C LEU A 135 -24.26 10.83 1.58
N PRO A 136 -25.49 10.33 1.85
CA PRO A 136 -26.38 10.94 2.82
C PRO A 136 -25.72 11.05 4.20
N ARG A 137 -25.88 12.21 4.84
CA ARG A 137 -25.44 12.40 6.23
C ARG A 137 -26.40 11.69 7.17
N ILE A 138 -25.87 11.03 8.20
CA ILE A 138 -26.68 10.40 9.25
C ILE A 138 -27.22 11.47 10.20
N HIS A 139 -26.42 12.49 10.51
CA HIS A 139 -26.81 13.64 11.34
C HIS A 139 -26.15 14.93 10.83
N TRP A 140 -26.69 16.10 11.20
CA TRP A 140 -26.20 17.38 10.68
C TRP A 140 -24.72 17.65 11.00
N ASN A 141 -24.25 17.16 12.16
CA ASN A 141 -22.87 17.27 12.63
C ASN A 141 -21.96 16.09 12.24
N SER A 142 -22.39 15.18 11.35
CA SER A 142 -21.56 14.04 10.95
C SER A 142 -20.57 14.49 9.88
N PRO A 143 -19.35 13.92 9.85
CA PRO A 143 -18.45 14.12 8.72
C PRO A 143 -19.17 13.91 7.40
N LEU A 144 -18.89 14.78 6.43
CA LEU A 144 -19.40 14.62 5.08
C LEU A 144 -18.60 13.50 4.41
N LYS A 145 -19.30 12.54 3.80
CA LYS A 145 -18.67 11.43 3.11
C LYS A 145 -18.91 11.56 1.61
N VAL A 146 -17.85 11.41 0.82
CA VAL A 146 -17.92 11.27 -0.63
C VAL A 146 -17.40 9.92 -1.05
N MET A 147 -17.95 9.40 -2.14
CA MET A 147 -17.71 8.06 -2.63
C MET A 147 -17.24 8.13 -4.08
N PHE A 148 -16.08 7.52 -4.33
CA PHE A 148 -15.53 7.31 -5.66
C PHE A 148 -15.61 5.82 -5.99
N GLU A 149 -16.22 5.50 -7.13
CA GLU A 149 -16.30 4.13 -7.64
C GLU A 149 -15.07 3.88 -8.52
N SER A 150 -14.22 2.93 -8.10
CA SER A 150 -13.06 2.51 -8.89
C SER A 150 -13.38 1.18 -9.53
N ASP A 151 -13.84 1.25 -10.78
CA ASP A 151 -14.09 0.03 -11.52
C ASP A 151 -12.81 -0.49 -12.20
N THR A 152 -12.51 -1.76 -11.95
CA THR A 152 -11.51 -2.52 -12.71
C THR A 152 -12.27 -3.51 -13.59
N PRO A 153 -12.29 -3.31 -14.92
CA PRO A 153 -12.96 -4.23 -15.83
C PRO A 153 -12.48 -5.66 -15.59
N GLN A 154 -13.41 -6.63 -15.63
CA GLN A 154 -13.15 -8.06 -15.42
C GLN A 154 -12.80 -8.48 -13.98
N ALA A 155 -12.67 -7.54 -13.04
CA ALA A 155 -12.49 -7.87 -11.63
C ALA A 155 -13.80 -8.42 -11.03
N ALA A 156 -13.69 -9.44 -10.16
CA ALA A 156 -14.85 -10.05 -9.49
C ALA A 156 -15.51 -9.12 -8.46
N PHE A 157 -14.74 -8.19 -7.92
CA PHE A 157 -15.20 -7.18 -6.96
C PHE A 157 -14.92 -5.80 -7.52
N THR A 158 -15.76 -4.84 -7.15
CA THR A 158 -15.45 -3.42 -7.31
C THR A 158 -14.80 -2.91 -6.03
N CYS A 159 -13.98 -1.87 -6.16
CA CYS A 159 -13.43 -1.18 -5.01
C CYS A 159 -13.96 0.26 -4.97
N THR A 160 -14.41 0.66 -3.79
CA THR A 160 -15.02 1.94 -3.53
C THR A 160 -14.15 2.72 -2.56
N LEU A 161 -13.69 3.91 -2.96
CA LEU A 161 -13.00 4.82 -2.06
C LEU A 161 -14.01 5.76 -1.42
N ILE A 162 -14.08 5.75 -0.10
CA ILE A 162 -14.89 6.65 0.70
C ILE A 162 -13.94 7.62 1.42
N ALA A 163 -14.09 8.91 1.13
CA ALA A 163 -13.35 9.96 1.78
C ALA A 163 -14.26 10.73 2.74
N GLU A 164 -13.74 11.01 3.94
CA GLU A 164 -14.40 11.84 4.94
C GLU A 164 -13.78 13.24 4.94
N VAL A 165 -14.62 14.27 5.03
CA VAL A 165 -14.22 15.68 5.17
C VAL A 165 -15.01 16.34 6.30
N GLU A 166 -14.43 17.38 6.89
CA GLU A 166 -15.08 18.12 7.97
C GLU A 166 -16.39 18.80 7.50
N PRO A 167 -17.44 18.87 8.33
CA PRO A 167 -18.74 19.45 7.95
C PRO A 167 -18.69 20.93 7.59
N THR A 168 -17.65 21.65 8.04
CA THR A 168 -17.52 23.10 7.92
C THR A 168 -16.98 23.58 6.57
N GLU A 169 -16.50 22.68 5.73
CA GLU A 169 -15.94 23.01 4.42
C GLU A 169 -17.04 23.41 3.44
N GLN A 170 -16.98 24.64 2.91
CA GLN A 170 -17.97 25.16 1.95
C GLN A 170 -17.68 24.70 0.52
N ASP A 171 -16.41 24.57 0.16
CA ASP A 171 -15.97 24.08 -1.16
C ASP A 171 -15.45 22.65 -1.04
N ILE A 172 -16.33 21.71 -1.35
CA ILE A 172 -16.05 20.28 -1.24
C ILE A 172 -14.86 19.84 -2.08
N ASN A 173 -14.55 20.47 -3.22
CA ASN A 173 -13.44 20.05 -4.06
C ASN A 173 -12.08 20.42 -3.44
N ASN A 174 -12.03 21.52 -2.70
CA ASN A 174 -10.82 21.96 -1.99
C ASN A 174 -10.78 21.47 -0.54
N ALA A 175 -11.84 20.81 -0.05
CA ALA A 175 -11.91 20.26 1.29
C ALA A 175 -10.78 19.25 1.55
N THR A 176 -10.18 19.34 2.74
CA THR A 176 -9.13 18.42 3.17
C THR A 176 -9.74 17.12 3.67
N VAL A 177 -9.19 16.00 3.20
CA VAL A 177 -9.61 14.65 3.59
C VAL A 177 -9.08 14.34 4.99
N THR A 178 -9.97 13.95 5.89
CA THR A 178 -9.66 13.57 7.28
C THR A 178 -9.67 12.07 7.51
N GLY A 179 -10.39 11.31 6.68
CA GLY A 179 -10.46 9.85 6.74
C GLY A 179 -10.58 9.22 5.36
N LEU A 180 -10.00 8.04 5.19
CA LEU A 180 -10.08 7.27 3.96
C LEU A 180 -10.45 5.83 4.26
N THR A 181 -11.42 5.30 3.53
CA THR A 181 -11.80 3.89 3.56
C THR A 181 -11.83 3.35 2.13
N LEU A 182 -11.17 2.23 1.89
CA LEU A 182 -11.30 1.45 0.66
C LEU A 182 -12.18 0.24 0.96
N ARG A 183 -13.41 0.24 0.44
CA ARG A 183 -14.38 -0.84 0.62
C ARG A 183 -14.38 -1.75 -0.59
N ARG A 184 -14.46 -3.06 -0.34
CA ARG A 184 -14.62 -4.08 -1.36
C ARG A 184 -16.10 -4.41 -1.51
N ASP A 185 -16.64 -4.26 -2.71
CA ASP A 185 -18.05 -4.48 -3.02
C ASP A 185 -18.20 -5.60 -4.04
N VAL A 186 -19.24 -6.42 -3.90
CA VAL A 186 -19.57 -7.46 -4.88
C VAL A 186 -20.03 -6.78 -6.16
N ARG A 187 -19.45 -7.18 -7.29
CA ARG A 187 -19.90 -6.70 -8.60
C ARG A 187 -21.28 -7.26 -8.91
N LEU A 188 -22.26 -6.38 -9.08
CA LEU A 188 -23.58 -6.78 -9.56
C LEU A 188 -23.54 -6.98 -11.08
N PRO A 189 -24.25 -7.99 -11.62
CA PRO A 189 -24.37 -8.14 -13.06
C PRO A 189 -25.05 -6.91 -13.66
N GLU A 190 -24.55 -6.42 -14.79
CA GLU A 190 -25.23 -5.38 -15.58
C GLU A 190 -26.51 -5.99 -16.16
N ASN A 191 -27.66 -5.40 -15.81
CA ASN A 191 -28.97 -5.79 -16.35
C ASN A 191 -29.23 -5.15 -17.72
#